data_AF-A0A818L569-F1
#
_entry.id   AF-A0A818L569-F1
#
_cell.length_a   1.000
_cell.length_b   1.000
_cell.length_c   1.000
_cell.angle_alpha   90.00
_cell.angle_beta   90.00
_cell.angle_gamma   90.00
#
_symmetry.space_group_name_H-M   'P 1'
#
loop_
_entity.id
_entity.type
_entity.pdbx_description
1 polymer ?
#
loop_
_entity_poly.entity_id
_entity_poly.type
_entity_poly.pdbx_seq_one_letter_code
_entity_poly.pdbx_strand_id
1 'polypeptide(L)'
;QLRKDIIVAARHFVSSDFRTLFIPHVKRFFDENLLLSSGYTARETLKPLAYNTFGEFFNHIRANLSIEDLQNVLYMYSKMIHDSSLPPTIQVTSLKFLTNIAESIRQKGSEKSRDLLIHVVETLVFKCKSLPKQCTHLSTTSNEKSNSSTISVVNEVDVTTSTLNELVQNMNDITNREKELQRQQ
;
A
#
# COMPACT_ATOMS: atom_id res chain seq x y z
N GLN A 1 8.98 -22.22 -14.27
CA GLN A 1 9.96 -22.47 -13.20
C GLN A 1 10.96 -21.32 -13.08
N LEU A 2 11.82 -21.09 -14.08
CA LEU A 2 12.84 -20.04 -14.07
C LEU A 2 12.39 -18.64 -13.59
N ARG A 3 11.22 -18.15 -14.00
CA ARG A 3 10.71 -16.84 -13.56
C ARG A 3 10.34 -16.80 -12.07
N LYS A 4 9.80 -17.89 -11.52
CA LYS A 4 9.56 -18.00 -10.06
C LYS A 4 10.90 -17.93 -9.32
N ASP A 5 11.89 -18.66 -9.81
CA ASP A 5 13.22 -18.72 -9.21
C ASP A 5 13.94 -17.34 -9.28
N ILE A 6 13.76 -16.60 -10.38
CA ILE A 6 14.24 -15.21 -10.50
C ILE A 6 13.54 -14.29 -9.49
N ILE A 7 12.22 -14.39 -9.31
CA ILE A 7 11.49 -13.58 -8.34
C ILE A 7 11.93 -13.91 -6.90
N VAL A 8 12.17 -15.19 -6.61
CA VAL A 8 12.69 -15.64 -5.31
C VAL A 8 14.12 -15.13 -5.09
N ALA A 9 14.99 -15.21 -6.09
CA ALA A 9 16.34 -14.64 -6.01
C ALA A 9 16.30 -13.11 -5.85
N ALA A 10 15.46 -12.42 -6.61
CA ALA A 10 15.26 -10.98 -6.52
C ALA A 10 14.78 -10.56 -5.13
N ARG A 11 13.92 -11.34 -4.48
CA ARG A 11 13.53 -11.13 -3.07
C ARG A 11 14.75 -11.10 -2.16
N HIS A 12 15.67 -12.07 -2.28
CA HIS A 12 16.87 -12.07 -1.44
C HIS A 12 17.77 -10.84 -1.67
N PHE A 13 17.88 -10.36 -2.91
CA PHE A 13 18.61 -9.12 -3.20
C PHE A 13 17.91 -7.87 -2.64
N VAL A 14 16.59 -7.80 -2.78
CA VAL A 14 15.74 -6.72 -2.27
C VAL A 14 15.73 -6.66 -0.74
N SER A 15 15.78 -7.80 -0.06
CA SER A 15 15.84 -7.90 1.41
C SER A 15 17.26 -7.67 1.97
N SER A 16 18.28 -7.61 1.12
CA SER A 16 19.68 -7.38 1.53
C SER A 16 20.01 -5.89 1.71
N ASP A 17 21.23 -5.58 2.16
CA ASP A 17 21.75 -4.21 2.26
C ASP A 17 22.03 -3.55 0.91
N PHE A 18 22.06 -4.33 -0.19
CA PHE A 18 22.20 -3.81 -1.54
C PHE A 18 20.93 -3.14 -2.09
N ARG A 19 19.81 -3.20 -1.35
CA ARG A 19 18.51 -2.64 -1.76
C ARG A 19 18.55 -1.15 -2.15
N THR A 20 19.40 -0.36 -1.51
CA THR A 20 19.54 1.08 -1.80
C THR A 20 20.16 1.34 -3.18
N LEU A 21 20.94 0.40 -3.72
CA LEU A 21 21.51 0.48 -5.06
C LEU A 21 20.44 0.45 -6.16
N PHE A 22 19.22 -0.03 -5.84
CA PHE A 22 18.11 -0.08 -6.79
C PHE A 22 17.28 1.21 -6.84
N ILE A 23 17.52 2.17 -5.94
CA ILE A 23 16.78 3.45 -5.90
C ILE A 23 16.83 4.21 -7.24
N PRO A 24 17.99 4.36 -7.92
CA PRO A 24 18.05 5.04 -9.22
C PRO A 24 17.23 4.35 -10.32
N HIS A 25 16.89 3.08 -10.13
CA HIS A 25 16.13 2.26 -11.07
C HIS A 25 14.69 2.01 -10.60
N VAL A 26 14.25 2.66 -9.52
CA VAL A 26 12.93 2.44 -8.91
C VAL A 26 11.78 2.61 -9.90
N LYS A 27 11.91 3.54 -10.85
CA LYS A 27 10.89 3.80 -11.88
C LYS A 27 10.53 2.58 -12.73
N ARG A 28 11.47 1.65 -12.92
CA ARG A 28 11.21 0.39 -13.65
C ARG A 28 10.29 -0.54 -12.88
N PHE A 29 10.28 -0.47 -11.55
CA PHE A 29 9.41 -1.29 -10.70
C PHE A 29 7.96 -0.80 -10.68
N PHE A 30 7.65 0.35 -11.30
CA PHE A 30 6.26 0.79 -11.48
C PHE A 30 5.59 0.20 -12.72
N ASP A 31 6.37 -0.42 -13.62
CA ASP A 31 5.82 -1.11 -14.79
C ASP A 31 5.35 -2.52 -14.40
N GLU A 32 4.03 -2.65 -14.22
CA GLU A 32 3.39 -3.92 -13.88
C GLU A 32 3.65 -5.01 -14.95
N ASN A 33 3.93 -4.64 -16.21
CA ASN A 33 4.24 -5.61 -17.28
C ASN A 33 5.69 -6.07 -17.28
N LEU A 34 6.61 -5.26 -16.74
CA LEU A 34 7.97 -5.69 -16.47
C LEU A 34 7.99 -6.69 -15.30
N LEU A 35 7.14 -6.46 -14.30
CA LEU A 35 7.05 -7.26 -13.09
C LEU A 35 6.25 -8.55 -13.27
N LEU A 36 5.12 -8.45 -13.97
CA LEU A 36 4.19 -9.55 -14.21
C LEU A 36 4.25 -9.91 -15.68
N SER A 37 4.65 -11.16 -15.96
CA SER A 37 4.71 -11.69 -17.33
C SER A 37 3.44 -11.42 -18.13
N SER A 38 3.58 -11.30 -19.45
CA SER A 38 2.47 -11.17 -20.40
C SER A 38 1.48 -12.35 -20.44
N GLY A 39 1.84 -13.52 -19.90
CA GLY A 39 0.97 -14.69 -19.89
C GLY A 39 -0.04 -14.66 -18.75
N TYR A 40 -1.34 -14.74 -19.07
CA TYR A 40 -2.45 -14.64 -18.12
C TYR A 40 -2.32 -15.60 -16.91
N THR A 41 -2.14 -16.89 -17.14
CA THR A 41 -2.02 -17.89 -16.06
C THR A 41 -0.79 -17.67 -15.17
N ALA A 42 0.34 -17.29 -15.78
CA ALA A 42 1.56 -17.01 -15.05
C ALA A 42 1.44 -15.71 -14.24
N ARG A 43 0.77 -14.69 -14.79
CA ARG A 43 0.48 -13.42 -14.13
C ARG A 43 -0.33 -13.63 -12.86
N GLU A 44 -1.48 -14.30 -12.96
CA GLU A 44 -2.35 -14.52 -11.81
C GLU A 44 -1.66 -15.32 -10.69
N THR A 45 -0.84 -16.32 -11.05
CA THR A 45 -0.10 -17.12 -10.07
C THR A 45 1.04 -16.35 -9.40
N LEU A 46 1.71 -15.46 -10.13
CA LEU A 46 2.90 -14.73 -9.65
C LEU A 46 2.56 -13.42 -8.93
N LYS A 47 1.39 -12.84 -9.23
CA LYS A 47 0.94 -11.54 -8.71
C LYS A 47 1.02 -11.45 -7.18
N PRO A 48 0.57 -12.42 -6.38
CA PRO A 48 0.72 -12.38 -4.92
C PRO A 48 2.18 -12.35 -4.45
N LEU A 49 3.04 -13.19 -5.06
CA LEU A 49 4.45 -13.30 -4.68
C LEU A 49 5.21 -12.01 -5.03
N ALA A 50 4.96 -11.47 -6.22
CA ALA A 50 5.54 -10.22 -6.69
C ALA A 50 5.14 -9.07 -5.76
N TYR A 51 3.84 -8.90 -5.49
CA TYR A 51 3.33 -7.82 -4.64
C TYR A 51 3.82 -7.88 -3.19
N ASN A 52 3.95 -9.07 -2.61
CA ASN A 52 4.56 -9.20 -1.29
C ASN A 52 6.04 -8.77 -1.32
N THR A 53 6.79 -9.19 -2.34
CA THR A 53 8.21 -8.83 -2.50
C THR A 53 8.39 -7.32 -2.69
N PHE A 54 7.56 -6.68 -3.50
CA PHE A 54 7.60 -5.23 -3.71
C PHE A 54 7.12 -4.44 -2.49
N GLY A 55 6.17 -4.98 -1.73
CA GLY A 55 5.79 -4.42 -0.44
C GLY A 55 6.96 -4.31 0.50
N GLU A 56 7.73 -5.38 0.65
CA GLU A 56 8.93 -5.37 1.47
C GLU A 56 9.96 -4.36 0.94
N PHE A 57 10.22 -4.37 -0.38
CA PHE A 57 11.15 -3.44 -1.03
C PHE A 57 10.80 -1.97 -0.78
N PHE A 58 9.61 -1.55 -1.22
CA PHE A 58 9.16 -0.17 -1.14
C PHE A 58 9.05 0.28 0.31
N ASN A 59 8.63 -0.61 1.22
CA ASN A 59 8.62 -0.32 2.65
C ASN A 59 10.01 0.00 3.17
N HIS A 60 11.05 -0.71 2.76
CA HIS A 60 12.41 -0.41 3.20
C HIS A 60 13.00 0.86 2.58
N ILE A 61 12.73 1.14 1.31
CA ILE A 61 13.38 2.25 0.61
C ILE A 61 12.62 3.58 0.72
N ARG A 62 11.36 3.60 1.17
CA ARG A 62 10.46 4.78 1.20
C ARG A 62 11.10 6.06 1.72
N ALA A 63 11.92 5.98 2.77
CA ALA A 63 12.55 7.16 3.38
C ALA A 63 13.54 7.84 2.42
N ASN A 64 14.18 7.05 1.56
CA ASN A 64 15.20 7.49 0.62
C ASN A 64 14.62 7.86 -0.76
N LEU A 65 13.32 7.69 -0.98
CA LEU A 65 12.67 8.03 -2.24
C LEU A 65 12.43 9.53 -2.37
N SER A 66 12.42 9.99 -3.63
CA SER A 66 11.99 11.34 -3.99
C SER A 66 10.47 11.48 -3.84
N ILE A 67 9.97 12.73 -3.76
CA ILE A 67 8.52 12.96 -3.67
C ILE A 67 7.76 12.46 -4.91
N GLU A 68 8.39 12.50 -6.09
CA GLU A 68 7.84 11.98 -7.34
C GLU A 68 7.73 10.44 -7.33
N ASP A 69 8.75 9.76 -6.81
CA ASP A 69 8.71 8.30 -6.69
C ASP A 69 7.69 7.86 -5.64
N LEU A 70 7.58 8.58 -4.52
CA LEU A 70 6.55 8.32 -3.49
C LEU A 70 5.14 8.46 -4.07
N GLN A 71 4.90 9.44 -4.95
CA GLN A 71 3.62 9.59 -5.66
C GLN A 71 3.31 8.38 -6.55
N ASN A 72 4.31 7.88 -7.30
CA ASN A 72 4.11 6.71 -8.16
C ASN A 72 3.82 5.44 -7.35
N VAL A 73 4.54 5.25 -6.23
CA VAL A 73 4.27 4.13 -5.30
C VAL A 73 2.86 4.25 -4.73
N LEU A 74 2.46 5.44 -4.27
CA LEU A 74 1.11 5.69 -3.74
C LEU A 74 0.04 5.28 -4.75
N TYR A 75 0.15 5.74 -5.99
CA TYR A 75 -0.82 5.40 -7.05
C TYR A 75 -0.89 3.89 -7.33
N MET A 76 0.25 3.21 -7.36
CA MET A 76 0.31 1.75 -7.50
C MET A 76 -0.41 1.04 -6.35
N TYR A 77 -0.16 1.46 -5.11
CA TYR A 77 -0.79 0.86 -3.93
C TYR A 77 -2.29 1.16 -3.82
N SER A 78 -2.73 2.36 -4.23
CA SER A 78 -4.16 2.70 -4.32
C SER A 78 -4.88 1.76 -5.28
N LYS A 79 -4.29 1.44 -6.45
CA LYS A 79 -4.85 0.42 -7.36
C LYS A 79 -4.94 -0.94 -6.71
N MET A 80 -3.89 -1.38 -6.02
CA MET A 80 -3.86 -2.68 -5.34
C MET A 80 -4.92 -2.81 -4.24
N ILE A 81 -5.23 -1.73 -3.52
CA ILE A 81 -6.25 -1.72 -2.45
C ILE A 81 -7.68 -1.83 -3.00
N HIS A 82 -7.92 -1.21 -4.16
CA HIS A 82 -9.22 -1.21 -4.82
C HIS A 82 -9.44 -2.39 -5.77
N ASP A 83 -8.40 -3.16 -6.08
CA ASP A 83 -8.48 -4.36 -6.91
C ASP A 83 -9.11 -5.53 -6.14
N SER A 84 -10.38 -5.84 -6.47
CA SER A 84 -11.14 -6.95 -5.88
C SER A 84 -10.69 -8.33 -6.35
N SER A 85 -9.85 -8.44 -7.38
CA SER A 85 -9.25 -9.71 -7.81
C SER A 85 -8.14 -10.18 -6.87
N LEU A 86 -7.58 -9.27 -6.06
CA LEU A 86 -6.49 -9.59 -5.14
C LEU A 86 -7.01 -10.16 -3.81
N PRO A 87 -6.27 -11.10 -3.20
CA PRO A 87 -6.58 -11.58 -1.86
C PRO A 87 -6.68 -10.43 -0.83
N PRO A 88 -7.65 -10.49 0.11
CA PRO A 88 -7.82 -9.47 1.15
C PRO A 88 -6.54 -9.18 1.96
N THR A 89 -5.71 -10.20 2.20
CA THR A 89 -4.41 -10.06 2.90
C THR A 89 -3.47 -9.07 2.20
N ILE A 90 -3.43 -9.06 0.86
CA ILE A 90 -2.61 -8.11 0.09
C ILE A 90 -3.17 -6.70 0.23
N GLN A 91 -4.50 -6.55 0.21
CA GLN A 91 -5.17 -5.26 0.37
C GLN A 91 -4.89 -4.66 1.75
N VAL A 92 -4.97 -5.46 2.82
CA VAL A 92 -4.65 -5.01 4.20
C VAL A 92 -3.17 -4.61 4.33
N THR A 93 -2.27 -5.43 3.80
CA THR A 93 -0.82 -5.11 3.81
C THR A 93 -0.52 -3.82 3.04
N SER A 94 -1.21 -3.62 1.92
CA SER A 94 -1.11 -2.40 1.11
C SER A 94 -1.62 -1.17 1.85
N LEU A 95 -2.70 -1.32 2.62
CA LEU A 95 -3.25 -0.26 3.48
C LEU A 95 -2.28 0.14 4.58
N LYS A 96 -1.66 -0.85 5.26
CA LYS A 96 -0.61 -0.62 6.25
C LYS A 96 0.58 0.13 5.65
N PHE A 97 0.96 -0.21 4.41
CA PHE A 97 2.03 0.48 3.70
C PHE A 97 1.67 1.94 3.37
N LEU A 98 0.42 2.25 3.00
CA LEU A 98 0.00 3.64 2.77
C LEU A 98 0.13 4.53 4.01
N THR A 99 -0.05 4.01 5.21
CA THR A 99 0.26 4.77 6.43
C THR A 99 1.77 5.09 6.51
N ASN A 100 2.61 4.09 6.25
CA ASN A 100 4.06 4.25 6.29
C ASN A 100 4.59 5.21 5.22
N ILE A 101 3.94 5.26 4.05
CA ILE A 101 4.29 6.20 2.98
C ILE A 101 3.83 7.63 3.32
N ALA A 102 2.68 7.80 3.98
CA ALA A 102 2.22 9.11 4.44
C ALA A 102 3.22 9.75 5.40
N GLU A 103 3.78 8.98 6.33
CA GLU A 103 4.85 9.45 7.21
C GLU A 103 6.08 9.91 6.42
N SER A 104 6.48 9.14 5.41
CA SER A 104 7.63 9.47 4.56
C SER A 104 7.38 10.73 3.73
N ILE A 105 6.16 10.92 3.21
CA ILE A 105 5.72 12.11 2.46
C ILE A 105 5.71 13.35 3.36
N ARG A 106 5.22 13.21 4.59
CA ARG A 106 5.18 14.28 5.59
C ARG A 106 6.58 14.82 5.89
N GLN A 107 7.54 13.92 6.07
CA GLN A 107 8.94 14.29 6.34
C GLN A 107 9.60 15.05 5.19
N LYS A 108 9.12 14.95 3.95
CA LYS A 108 9.66 15.72 2.82
C LYS A 108 9.22 17.19 2.83
N GLY A 109 8.11 17.53 3.49
CA GLY A 109 7.66 18.92 3.70
C GLY A 109 7.52 19.77 2.43
N SER A 110 7.25 19.16 1.26
CA SER A 110 7.10 19.85 -0.01
C SER A 110 5.68 20.40 -0.18
N GLU A 111 5.47 21.43 -1.02
CA GLU A 111 4.13 21.88 -1.41
C GLU A 111 3.25 20.72 -1.93
N LYS A 112 3.86 19.78 -2.66
CA LYS A 112 3.19 18.58 -3.18
C LYS A 112 2.82 17.55 -2.10
N SER A 113 3.45 17.61 -0.91
CA SER A 113 3.21 16.64 0.16
C SER A 113 1.76 16.70 0.63
N ARG A 114 1.15 17.89 0.69
CA ARG A 114 -0.25 18.06 1.11
C ARG A 114 -1.21 17.31 0.19
N ASP A 115 -1.08 17.51 -1.12
CA ASP A 115 -1.98 16.92 -2.11
C ASP A 115 -1.83 15.39 -2.12
N LEU A 116 -0.62 14.86 -1.92
CA LEU A 116 -0.39 13.42 -1.78
C LEU A 116 -0.96 12.85 -0.48
N LEU A 117 -0.86 13.57 0.64
CA LEU A 117 -1.46 13.15 1.91
C LEU A 117 -2.99 13.11 1.83
N ILE A 118 -3.60 14.09 1.15
CA ILE A 118 -5.03 14.06 0.84
C ILE A 118 -5.37 12.81 0.04
N HIS A 119 -4.58 12.48 -0.99
CA HIS A 119 -4.81 11.29 -1.80
C HIS A 119 -4.71 9.96 -1.01
N VAL A 120 -3.79 9.87 -0.03
CA VAL A 120 -3.72 8.73 0.90
C VAL A 120 -5.04 8.59 1.66
N VAL A 121 -5.55 9.69 2.21
CA VAL A 121 -6.79 9.70 2.99
C VAL A 121 -8.00 9.36 2.12
N GLU A 122 -8.08 9.91 0.91
CA GLU A 122 -9.13 9.58 -0.06
C GLU A 122 -9.16 8.07 -0.36
N THR A 123 -7.99 7.48 -0.60
CA THR A 123 -7.84 6.04 -0.85
C THR A 123 -8.36 5.22 0.34
N LEU A 124 -7.96 5.60 1.56
CA LEU A 124 -8.39 4.94 2.80
C LEU A 124 -9.91 5.05 3.00
N VAL A 125 -10.47 6.26 2.88
CA VAL A 125 -11.90 6.53 3.04
C VAL A 125 -12.72 5.77 2.00
N PHE A 126 -12.26 5.72 0.74
CA PHE A 126 -12.93 4.94 -0.29
C PHE A 126 -12.95 3.46 0.05
N LYS A 127 -11.83 2.90 0.55
CA LYS A 127 -11.80 1.50 0.98
C LYS A 127 -12.79 1.27 2.13
N CYS A 128 -12.82 2.12 3.15
CA CYS A 128 -13.78 2.02 4.25
C CYS A 128 -15.24 2.06 3.76
N LYS A 129 -15.58 2.93 2.80
CA LYS A 129 -16.93 2.97 2.20
C LYS A 129 -17.28 1.72 1.39
N SER A 130 -16.29 1.05 0.83
CA SER A 130 -16.49 -0.19 0.06
C SER A 130 -16.66 -1.44 0.95
N LEU A 131 -16.21 -1.41 2.21
CA LEU A 131 -16.28 -2.55 3.13
C LEU A 131 -17.74 -2.92 3.51
N PRO A 132 -18.63 -1.98 3.89
CA PRO A 132 -20.03 -2.29 4.18
C PRO A 132 -20.73 -3.04 3.04
N LYS A 133 -20.50 -2.62 1.79
CA LYS A 133 -21.09 -3.22 0.59
C LYS A 133 -20.61 -4.66 0.36
N GLN A 134 -19.37 -4.97 0.73
CA GLN A 134 -18.82 -6.32 0.65
C GLN A 134 -19.35 -7.20 1.78
N CYS A 135 -19.43 -6.67 3.01
CA CYS A 135 -20.00 -7.40 4.15
C CYS A 135 -21.49 -7.75 3.97
N THR A 136 -22.29 -6.90 3.31
CA THR A 136 -23.70 -7.21 3.01
C THR A 136 -23.89 -8.35 2.00
N HIS A 137 -22.88 -8.68 1.20
CA HIS A 137 -22.93 -9.79 0.24
C HIS A 137 -22.50 -11.14 0.87
N LEU A 138 -21.79 -11.11 2.01
CA LEU A 138 -21.41 -12.31 2.76
C LEU A 138 -22.54 -12.82 3.67
N SER A 139 -23.45 -11.95 4.13
CA SER A 139 -24.61 -12.36 4.94
C SER A 139 -25.71 -13.05 4.13
N THR A 140 -25.68 -13.01 2.80
CA THR A 140 -26.58 -13.81 1.93
C THR A 140 -25.98 -15.14 1.47
N THR A 141 -24.68 -15.37 1.66
CA THR A 141 -23.97 -16.60 1.21
C THR A 141 -23.48 -17.50 2.36
N SER A 142 -23.84 -17.20 3.61
CA SER A 142 -23.40 -17.98 4.80
C SER A 142 -24.14 -19.31 5.04
N ASN A 143 -25.02 -19.76 4.12
CA ASN A 143 -25.48 -21.16 4.10
C ASN A 143 -24.68 -21.96 3.06
N GLU A 144 -23.40 -22.24 3.36
CA GLU A 144 -22.80 -23.57 3.22
C GLU A 144 -21.27 -23.53 3.39
N LYS A 145 -20.83 -24.32 4.37
CA LYS A 145 -19.51 -24.98 4.51
C LYS A 145 -18.32 -24.13 4.96
N SER A 146 -18.19 -24.11 6.29
CA SER A 146 -16.95 -24.20 7.06
C SER A 146 -15.78 -24.81 6.29
N ASN A 147 -14.69 -24.05 6.16
CA ASN A 147 -13.34 -24.62 6.21
C ASN A 147 -12.37 -23.60 6.84
N SER A 148 -11.67 -24.11 7.84
CA SER A 148 -10.79 -23.44 8.78
C SER A 148 -9.61 -22.75 8.08
N SER A 149 -9.57 -21.41 8.10
CA SER A 149 -8.40 -20.52 7.93
C SER A 149 -8.77 -19.02 8.00
N THR A 150 -10.06 -18.67 8.02
CA THR A 150 -10.56 -17.29 7.89
C THR A 150 -10.68 -16.51 9.21
N ILE A 151 -10.37 -17.12 10.36
CA ILE A 151 -10.56 -16.53 11.71
C ILE A 151 -9.27 -15.85 12.21
N SER A 152 -8.55 -15.16 11.32
CA SER A 152 -7.46 -14.24 11.68
C SER A 152 -7.71 -12.81 11.19
N VAL A 153 -8.69 -12.62 10.29
CA VAL A 153 -8.92 -11.35 9.57
C VAL A 153 -9.68 -10.33 10.42
N VAL A 154 -10.36 -10.76 11.49
CA VAL A 154 -11.16 -9.86 12.34
C VAL A 154 -10.28 -8.99 13.26
N ASN A 155 -9.11 -9.48 13.69
CA ASN A 155 -8.19 -8.71 14.55
C ASN A 155 -7.38 -7.64 13.80
N GLU A 156 -7.34 -7.65 12.45
CA GLU A 156 -6.63 -6.63 11.67
C GLU A 156 -7.46 -5.38 11.37
N VAL A 157 -8.79 -5.44 11.50
CA VAL A 157 -9.67 -4.29 11.28
C VAL A 157 -9.52 -3.24 12.39
N ASP A 158 -9.27 -3.67 13.64
CA ASP A 158 -9.01 -2.74 14.75
C ASP A 158 -7.70 -1.94 14.58
N VAL A 159 -6.68 -2.56 13.98
CA VAL A 159 -5.42 -1.87 13.65
C VAL A 159 -5.69 -0.73 12.67
N THR A 160 -6.54 -0.95 11.66
CA THR A 160 -6.86 0.10 10.67
C THR A 160 -7.58 1.30 11.26
N THR A 161 -8.43 1.11 12.28
CA THR A 161 -9.16 2.20 12.94
C THR A 161 -8.25 3.06 13.80
N SER A 162 -7.34 2.45 14.57
CA SER A 162 -6.34 3.18 15.38
C SER A 162 -5.40 3.99 14.49
N THR A 163 -4.90 3.39 13.41
CA THR A 163 -3.98 4.04 12.47
C THR A 163 -4.65 5.17 11.67
N LEU A 164 -5.94 5.03 11.36
CA LEU A 164 -6.73 6.10 10.73
C LEU A 164 -6.91 7.30 11.67
N ASN A 165 -7.19 7.04 12.94
CA ASN A 165 -7.33 8.11 13.94
C ASN A 165 -6.02 8.88 14.13
N GLU A 166 -4.88 8.19 14.16
CA GLU A 166 -3.55 8.83 14.21
C GLU A 166 -3.29 9.70 12.97
N LEU A 167 -3.65 9.23 11.77
CA LEU A 167 -3.50 10.01 10.53
C LEU A 167 -4.40 11.26 10.50
N VAL A 168 -5.65 11.14 10.93
CA VAL A 168 -6.58 12.28 11.05
C VAL A 168 -6.04 13.31 12.05
N GLN A 169 -5.53 12.84 13.18
CA GLN A 169 -4.96 13.73 14.19
C GLN A 169 -3.71 14.45 13.67
N ASN A 170 -2.82 13.73 12.98
CA ASN A 170 -1.64 14.32 12.37
C ASN A 170 -1.98 15.37 11.29
N MET A 171 -3.03 15.17 10.51
CA MET A 171 -3.50 16.18 9.54
C MET A 171 -4.06 17.43 10.22
N ASN A 172 -4.82 17.26 11.31
CA ASN A 172 -5.34 18.39 12.08
C ASN A 172 -4.19 19.22 12.67
N ASP A 173 -3.15 18.56 13.18
CA ASP A 173 -1.97 19.24 13.74
C ASP A 173 -1.21 20.03 12.67
N ILE A 174 -1.05 19.48 11.46
CA ILE A 174 -0.45 20.20 10.31
C ILE A 174 -1.30 21.41 9.93
N THR A 175 -2.62 21.22 9.81
CA THR A 175 -3.56 22.30 9.43
C THR A 175 -3.56 23.43 10.46
N ASN A 176 -3.48 23.10 11.75
CA ASN A 176 -3.43 24.09 12.82
C ASN A 176 -2.10 24.85 12.82
N ARG A 177 -0.99 24.16 12.57
CA ARG A 177 0.34 24.78 12.51
C ARG A 177 0.49 25.75 11.33
N GLU A 178 -0.11 25.44 10.19
CA GLU A 178 -0.19 26.36 9.04
C GLU A 178 -1.05 27.61 9.35
N LYS A 179 -2.19 27.44 10.03
CA LYS A 179 -3.03 28.57 10.46
C LYS A 179 -2.34 29.50 11.46
N GLU A 180 -1.49 28.94 12.32
CA GLU A 180 -0.76 29.71 13.33
C GLU A 180 0.38 30.52 12.72
N LEU A 181 1.07 29.96 11.73
CA LEU A 181 2.07 30.68 10.92
C LEU A 181 1.45 31.84 10.12
N GLN A 182 0.22 31.68 9.62
CA GLN A 182 -0.51 32.75 8.93
C GLN A 182 -1.02 33.87 9.84
N ARG A 183 -1.13 33.64 11.16
CA ARG A 183 -1.52 34.68 12.14
C ARG A 183 -0.34 35.51 12.65
N GLN A 184 0.90 35.07 12.39
CA GLN A 184 2.12 35.75 12.81
C GLN A 184 2.76 36.60 11.69
N GLN A 185 2.13 36.64 10.50
CA GLN A 185 2.42 37.57 9.41
C GLN A 185 1.34 38.64 9.33
#